data_AF-A0A8X6ISF3-F1
#
_entry.id   AF-A0A8X6ISF3-F1
#
_cell.length_a   1.000
_cell.length_b   1.000
_cell.length_c   1.000
_cell.angle_alpha   90.00
_cell.angle_beta   90.00
_cell.angle_gamma   90.00
#
_symmetry.space_group_name_H-M   'P 1'
#
loop_
_entity.id
_entity.type
_entity.pdbx_description
1 polymer ?
#
loop_
_entity_poly.entity_id
_entity_poly.type
_entity_poly.pdbx_seq_one_letter_code
_entity_poly.pdbx_strand_id
1 'polypeptide(L)'
;LKHFIGFGVGAGANILSRFALMYPHCVDGLFLVNCTSTAAGWTEWGYQKLNTMYLRSSGMTQSTEEYLMWHHFGKTIPTRSYDLIQLFRHYFKKSVNPTNLGLFIDSYIRRTDLQIVRETDPSKKRCVRNFRCHVLLMSGAFSPHLEDTVTMNGRLDPSNSTWMKLSDCGMPLEERPNKVREALYLFLQGLGYAVNQYRRRSSAASTSNDAFKVLQAYRKSFDYEANQLPSPTANPTTTYISRQEVHIVENPINQHTGP
;
A
#
# COMPACT_ATOMS: atom_id res chain seq x y z
N LEU A 1 -1.46 -26.48 11.88
CA LEU A 1 -1.19 -26.01 10.50
C LEU A 1 0.30 -26.16 10.23
N LYS A 2 0.71 -26.85 9.16
CA LYS A 2 2.14 -27.05 8.83
C LYS A 2 2.70 -25.90 7.97
N HIS A 3 1.90 -25.43 7.02
CA HIS A 3 2.22 -24.30 6.13
C HIS A 3 0.95 -23.47 5.88
N PHE A 4 1.10 -22.17 5.56
CA PHE A 4 -0.01 -21.29 5.18
C PHE A 4 0.42 -20.16 4.24
N ILE A 5 -0.57 -19.54 3.59
CA ILE A 5 -0.43 -18.30 2.82
C ILE A 5 -1.01 -17.16 3.66
N GLY A 6 -0.20 -16.17 3.98
CA GLY A 6 -0.61 -15.03 4.78
C GLY A 6 -1.25 -13.94 3.93
N PHE A 7 -2.41 -13.44 4.35
CA PHE A 7 -3.01 -12.22 3.80
C PHE A 7 -3.11 -11.19 4.92
N GLY A 8 -2.46 -10.04 4.75
CA GLY A 8 -2.41 -9.01 5.79
C GLY A 8 -2.57 -7.60 5.24
N VAL A 9 -3.17 -6.73 6.06
CA VAL A 9 -3.35 -5.30 5.77
C VAL A 9 -2.70 -4.48 6.88
N GLY A 10 -1.90 -3.47 6.54
CA GLY A 10 -1.30 -2.53 7.48
C GLY A 10 -0.55 -3.22 8.61
N ALA A 11 -1.02 -3.04 9.84
CA ALA A 11 -0.45 -3.70 11.03
C ALA A 11 -0.47 -5.24 10.94
N GLY A 12 -1.54 -5.83 10.40
CA GLY A 12 -1.61 -7.28 10.18
C GLY A 12 -0.55 -7.77 9.17
N ALA A 13 -0.27 -6.95 8.14
CA ALA A 13 0.80 -7.24 7.18
C ALA A 13 2.18 -7.20 7.84
N ASN A 14 2.43 -6.24 8.75
CA ASN A 14 3.67 -6.17 9.51
C ASN A 14 3.83 -7.37 10.45
N ILE A 15 2.77 -7.78 11.15
CA ILE A 15 2.78 -8.96 12.02
C ILE A 15 3.11 -10.23 11.23
N LEU A 16 2.44 -10.45 10.11
CA LEU A 16 2.71 -11.61 9.23
C LEU A 16 4.12 -11.57 8.66
N SER A 17 4.63 -10.38 8.32
CA SER A 17 5.99 -10.20 7.86
C SER A 17 7.02 -10.63 8.92
N ARG A 18 6.83 -10.22 10.18
CA ARG A 18 7.69 -10.65 11.29
C ARG A 18 7.62 -12.16 11.51
N PHE A 19 6.42 -12.72 11.45
CA PHE A 19 6.23 -14.16 11.56
C PHE A 19 6.99 -14.91 10.44
N ALA A 20 6.84 -14.48 9.19
CA ALA A 20 7.51 -15.10 8.06
C ALA A 20 9.05 -14.98 8.09
N LEU A 21 9.57 -13.88 8.66
CA LEU A 21 11.02 -13.73 8.87
C LEU A 21 11.55 -14.64 9.99
N MET A 22 10.72 -14.94 10.99
CA MET A 22 11.10 -15.81 12.12
C MET A 22 10.93 -17.29 11.81
N TYR A 23 9.84 -17.64 11.11
CA TYR A 23 9.45 -19.02 10.77
C TYR A 23 9.24 -19.16 9.26
N PRO A 24 10.30 -18.99 8.45
CA PRO A 24 10.18 -19.01 6.99
C PRO A 24 9.70 -20.35 6.43
N HIS A 25 9.88 -21.43 7.18
CA HIS A 25 9.43 -22.77 6.80
C HIS A 25 7.91 -22.95 6.90
N CYS A 26 7.19 -22.09 7.60
CA CYS A 26 5.74 -22.20 7.80
C CYS A 26 4.92 -21.36 6.82
N VAL A 27 5.56 -20.54 5.99
CA VAL A 27 4.90 -19.54 5.14
C VAL A 27 5.24 -19.80 3.69
N ASP A 28 4.23 -20.13 2.88
CA ASP A 28 4.41 -20.41 1.45
C ASP A 28 4.37 -19.12 0.62
N GLY A 29 3.60 -18.12 1.09
CA GLY A 29 3.54 -16.80 0.47
C GLY A 29 2.86 -15.75 1.35
N LEU A 30 3.12 -14.49 1.05
CA LEU A 30 2.54 -13.33 1.72
C LEU A 30 1.89 -12.39 0.72
N PHE A 31 0.61 -12.09 0.92
CA PHE A 31 -0.13 -11.03 0.24
C PHE A 31 -0.29 -9.87 1.23
N LEU A 32 0.46 -8.80 1.03
CA LEU A 32 0.62 -7.69 1.96
C LEU A 32 0.03 -6.41 1.34
N VAL A 33 -1.00 -5.85 1.97
CA VAL A 33 -1.61 -4.58 1.55
C VAL A 33 -1.20 -3.47 2.51
N ASN A 34 -0.75 -2.32 2.00
CA ASN A 34 -0.35 -1.15 2.80
C ASN A 34 0.66 -1.50 3.92
N CYS A 35 1.61 -2.41 3.66
CA CYS A 35 2.57 -2.86 4.67
C CYS A 35 3.75 -1.89 4.81
N THR A 36 4.11 -1.59 6.05
CA THR A 36 5.28 -0.78 6.40
C THR A 36 6.39 -1.68 6.94
N SER A 37 7.63 -1.48 6.47
CA SER A 37 8.81 -2.25 6.91
C SER A 37 9.71 -1.51 7.92
N THR A 38 9.46 -0.21 8.12
CA THR A 38 10.26 0.69 8.95
C THR A 38 9.65 0.90 10.34
N ALA A 39 10.48 1.42 11.25
CA ALA A 39 9.99 1.99 12.51
C ALA A 39 9.11 3.23 12.23
N ALA A 40 8.24 3.57 13.19
CA ALA A 40 7.40 4.76 13.07
C ALA A 40 8.26 6.03 13.02
N GLY A 41 7.97 6.93 12.08
CA GLY A 41 8.60 8.25 12.02
C GLY A 41 8.17 9.13 13.20
N TRP A 42 8.94 10.17 13.53
CA TRP A 42 8.60 11.08 14.63
C TRP A 42 7.23 11.74 14.46
N THR A 43 6.90 12.17 13.23
CA THR A 43 5.61 12.78 12.90
C THR A 43 4.46 11.78 13.07
N GLU A 44 4.61 10.57 12.52
CA GLU A 44 3.65 9.47 12.70
C GLU A 44 3.45 9.15 14.18
N TRP A 45 4.53 9.02 14.94
CA TRP A 45 4.52 8.75 16.37
C TRP A 45 3.72 9.82 17.13
N GLY A 46 3.96 11.10 16.86
CA GLY A 46 3.27 12.21 17.52
C GLY A 46 1.76 12.17 17.30
N TYR A 47 1.34 12.02 16.05
CA TYR A 47 -0.09 11.93 15.70
C TYR A 47 -0.76 10.71 16.34
N GLN A 48 -0.14 9.53 16.23
CA GLN A 48 -0.75 8.31 16.77
C GLN A 48 -0.74 8.29 18.31
N LYS A 49 0.25 8.90 18.97
CA LYS A 49 0.31 8.99 20.43
C LYS A 49 -0.80 9.89 21.00
N LEU A 50 -1.03 11.05 20.38
CA LEU A 50 -2.14 11.93 20.75
C LEU A 50 -3.49 11.24 20.55
N ASN A 51 -3.70 10.60 19.41
CA ASN A 51 -4.94 9.85 19.15
C ASN A 51 -5.14 8.70 20.15
N THR A 52 -4.09 7.97 20.51
CA THR A 52 -4.13 6.94 21.55
C THR A 52 -4.50 7.51 22.92
N MET A 53 -3.98 8.69 23.27
CA MET A 53 -4.32 9.36 24.52
C MET A 53 -5.82 9.71 24.57
N TYR A 54 -6.37 10.26 23.48
CA TYR A 54 -7.80 10.56 23.38
C TYR A 54 -8.66 9.30 23.41
N LEU A 55 -8.27 8.23 22.70
CA LEU A 55 -8.96 6.94 22.73
C LEU A 55 -9.07 6.36 24.15
N ARG A 56 -8.04 6.56 24.98
CA ARG A 56 -8.00 6.05 26.36
C ARG A 56 -8.73 6.93 27.37
N SER A 57 -8.72 8.25 27.19
CA SER A 57 -9.29 9.21 28.14
C SER A 57 -10.74 9.58 27.82
N SER A 58 -11.02 9.87 26.55
CA SER A 58 -12.29 10.44 26.07
C SER A 58 -13.05 9.52 25.11
N GLY A 59 -12.52 8.34 24.80
CA GLY A 59 -13.13 7.38 23.89
C GLY A 59 -13.04 7.79 22.42
N MET A 60 -14.04 7.41 21.62
CA MET A 60 -14.10 7.72 20.18
C MET A 60 -14.57 9.16 19.94
N THR A 61 -13.66 10.13 20.08
CA THR A 61 -13.93 11.54 19.80
C THR A 61 -14.02 11.81 18.29
N GLN A 62 -14.61 12.95 17.90
CA GLN A 62 -14.66 13.36 16.49
C GLN A 62 -13.27 13.47 15.85
N SER A 63 -12.30 14.05 16.56
CA SER A 63 -10.93 14.17 16.06
C SER A 63 -10.24 12.81 15.87
N THR A 64 -10.51 11.85 16.76
CA THR A 64 -10.02 10.48 16.62
C THR A 64 -10.67 9.77 15.44
N GLU A 65 -11.98 9.93 15.26
CA GLU A 65 -12.70 9.41 14.10
C GLU A 65 -12.11 9.97 12.80
N GLU A 66 -11.90 11.29 12.72
CA GLU A 66 -11.29 11.95 11.56
C GLU A 66 -9.89 11.43 11.28
N TYR A 67 -9.08 11.19 12.31
CA TYR A 67 -7.77 10.57 12.16
C TYR A 67 -7.86 9.14 11.59
N LEU A 68 -8.76 8.30 12.11
CA LEU A 68 -8.95 6.93 11.62
C LEU A 68 -9.45 6.93 10.17
N MET A 69 -10.37 7.84 9.84
CA MET A 69 -10.82 8.05 8.47
C MET A 69 -9.65 8.43 7.56
N TRP A 70 -8.80 9.38 7.98
CA TRP A 70 -7.61 9.75 7.21
C TRP A 70 -6.63 8.58 7.06
N HIS A 71 -6.40 7.78 8.12
CA HIS A 71 -5.50 6.63 8.08
C HIS A 71 -5.96 5.55 7.08
N HIS A 72 -7.27 5.35 6.93
CA HIS A 72 -7.80 4.37 5.97
C HIS A 72 -7.92 4.93 4.56
N PHE A 73 -8.50 6.13 4.41
CA PHE A 73 -8.87 6.68 3.11
C PHE A 73 -7.79 7.57 2.47
N GLY A 74 -6.83 8.06 3.26
CA GLY A 74 -5.84 9.03 2.82
C GLY A 74 -6.49 10.37 2.45
N LYS A 75 -6.01 10.98 1.36
CA LYS A 75 -6.58 12.23 0.85
C LYS A 75 -8.03 11.98 0.38
N THR A 76 -8.96 12.86 0.75
CA THR A 76 -10.33 12.82 0.25
C THR A 76 -10.35 13.20 -1.22
N ILE A 77 -10.87 12.32 -2.07
CA ILE A 77 -10.99 12.55 -3.50
C ILE A 77 -12.48 12.77 -3.81
N PRO A 78 -12.83 13.71 -4.71
CA PRO A 78 -14.23 14.01 -5.04
C PRO A 78 -15.03 12.79 -5.55
N THR A 79 -14.35 11.81 -6.14
CA THR A 79 -14.97 10.63 -6.76
C THR A 79 -15.24 9.49 -5.77
N ARG A 80 -14.85 9.64 -4.50
CA ARG A 80 -15.02 8.58 -3.50
C ARG A 80 -16.48 8.44 -3.10
N SER A 81 -16.94 7.19 -3.03
CA SER A 81 -18.31 6.88 -2.59
C SER A 81 -18.61 7.44 -1.20
N TYR A 82 -19.61 8.31 -1.12
CA TYR A 82 -20.09 8.88 0.13
C TYR A 82 -20.64 7.81 1.07
N ASP A 83 -21.27 6.77 0.53
CA ASP A 83 -21.82 5.65 1.31
C ASP A 83 -20.71 4.87 2.03
N LEU A 84 -19.56 4.68 1.36
CA LEU A 84 -18.41 4.00 1.96
C LEU A 84 -17.82 4.82 3.12
N ILE A 85 -17.75 6.15 2.97
CA ILE A 85 -17.29 7.06 4.02
C ILE A 85 -18.23 6.99 5.23
N GLN A 86 -19.54 7.08 5.00
CA GLN A 86 -20.54 6.99 6.07
C GLN A 86 -20.52 5.63 6.78
N LEU A 87 -20.35 4.55 6.02
CA LEU A 87 -20.23 3.19 6.57
C LEU A 87 -19.06 3.08 7.54
N PHE A 88 -17.87 3.57 7.16
CA PHE A 88 -16.69 3.54 8.03
C PHE A 88 -16.85 4.43 9.26
N ARG A 89 -17.43 5.62 9.11
CA ARG A 89 -17.77 6.49 10.26
C ARG A 89 -18.71 5.79 11.24
N HIS A 90 -19.74 5.13 10.73
CA HIS A 90 -20.66 4.36 11.55
C HIS A 90 -19.96 3.20 12.26
N TYR A 91 -19.11 2.47 11.53
CA TYR A 91 -18.32 1.36 12.07
C TYR A 91 -17.41 1.80 13.23
N PHE A 92 -16.66 2.89 13.08
CA PHE A 92 -15.80 3.38 14.16
C PHE A 92 -16.58 3.82 15.39
N LYS A 93 -17.76 4.43 15.21
CA LYS A 93 -18.61 4.88 16.32
C LYS A 93 -19.27 3.74 17.09
N LYS A 94 -19.72 2.69 16.40
CA LYS A 94 -20.58 1.66 17.00
C LYS A 94 -19.90 0.33 17.25
N SER A 95 -18.92 -0.05 16.44
CA SER A 95 -18.40 -1.42 16.40
C SER A 95 -17.01 -1.56 16.99
N VAL A 96 -16.33 -0.46 17.31
CA VAL A 96 -14.94 -0.48 17.77
C VAL A 96 -14.83 -0.06 19.23
N ASN A 97 -14.21 -0.92 20.05
CA ASN A 97 -13.87 -0.58 21.43
C ASN A 97 -12.68 0.42 21.45
N PRO A 98 -12.86 1.66 21.94
CA PRO A 98 -11.82 2.68 21.87
C PRO A 98 -10.58 2.34 22.69
N THR A 99 -10.76 1.74 23.88
CA THR A 99 -9.66 1.38 24.79
C THR A 99 -8.76 0.32 24.17
N ASN A 100 -9.34 -0.76 23.64
CA ASN A 100 -8.59 -1.84 23.00
C ASN A 100 -7.92 -1.36 21.70
N LEU A 101 -8.60 -0.51 20.93
CA LEU A 101 -8.01 0.12 19.75
C LEU A 101 -6.78 0.96 20.13
N GLY A 102 -6.88 1.76 21.19
CA GLY A 102 -5.76 2.55 21.71
C GLY A 102 -4.56 1.67 22.05
N LEU A 103 -4.78 0.54 22.75
CA LEU A 103 -3.70 -0.42 23.06
C LEU A 103 -3.07 -1.03 21.79
N PHE A 104 -3.89 -1.35 20.79
CA PHE A 104 -3.44 -1.88 19.52
C PHE A 104 -2.58 -0.87 18.74
N ILE A 105 -3.06 0.37 18.61
CA ILE A 105 -2.32 1.46 17.95
C ILE A 105 -0.99 1.71 18.67
N ASP A 106 -1.01 1.80 20.01
CA ASP A 106 0.19 2.02 20.82
C ASP A 106 1.22 0.90 20.62
N SER A 107 0.77 -0.35 20.46
CA SER A 107 1.64 -1.47 20.11
C SER A 107 2.21 -1.34 18.69
N TYR A 108 1.42 -0.89 17.73
CA TYR A 108 1.86 -0.75 16.34
C TYR A 108 2.84 0.41 16.13
N ILE A 109 2.66 1.54 16.85
CA ILE A 109 3.61 2.67 16.84
C ILE A 109 5.00 2.21 17.27
N ARG A 110 5.08 1.33 18.27
CA ARG A 110 6.36 0.80 18.81
C ARG A 110 7.03 -0.23 17.90
N ARG A 111 6.50 -0.47 16.70
CA ARG A 111 7.13 -1.40 15.75
C ARG A 111 8.57 -0.99 15.47
N THR A 112 9.45 -1.98 15.43
CA THR A 112 10.85 -1.79 15.00
C THR A 112 10.97 -1.94 13.49
N ASP A 113 12.10 -1.54 12.92
CA ASP A 113 12.43 -1.90 11.54
C ASP A 113 12.46 -3.43 11.36
N LEU A 114 11.97 -3.94 10.23
CA LEU A 114 12.01 -5.36 9.88
C LEU A 114 13.43 -5.85 9.55
N GLN A 115 14.36 -4.92 9.31
CA GLN A 115 15.75 -5.13 8.94
C GLN A 115 15.90 -5.98 7.68
N ILE A 116 14.97 -5.83 6.76
CA ILE A 116 15.04 -6.47 5.44
C ILE A 116 16.01 -5.68 4.55
N VAL A 117 16.92 -6.40 3.89
CA VAL A 117 17.93 -5.79 3.01
C VAL A 117 17.86 -6.45 1.65
N ARG A 118 17.83 -5.62 0.61
CA ARG A 118 17.90 -6.08 -0.77
C ARG A 118 19.35 -6.33 -1.14
N GLU A 119 19.64 -7.57 -1.51
CA GLU A 119 20.94 -7.98 -2.04
C GLU A 119 20.76 -8.51 -3.46
N THR A 120 21.65 -8.13 -4.37
CA THR A 120 21.61 -8.53 -5.78
C THR A 120 22.63 -9.62 -6.09
N ASP A 121 23.73 -9.70 -5.33
CA ASP A 121 24.77 -10.72 -5.50
C ASP A 121 24.28 -12.10 -5.02
N PRO A 122 24.16 -13.11 -5.89
CA PRO A 122 23.73 -14.46 -5.53
C PRO A 122 24.51 -15.07 -4.36
N SER A 123 25.79 -14.71 -4.22
CA SER A 123 26.68 -15.23 -3.18
C SER A 123 26.33 -14.65 -1.80
N LYS A 124 25.93 -13.37 -1.76
CA LYS A 124 25.61 -12.64 -0.53
C LYS A 124 24.14 -12.71 -0.14
N LYS A 125 23.25 -13.03 -1.10
CA LYS A 125 21.80 -13.17 -0.88
C LYS A 125 21.43 -14.09 0.28
N ARG A 126 22.21 -15.16 0.52
CA ARG A 126 21.94 -16.10 1.62
C ARG A 126 22.29 -15.54 3.00
N CYS A 127 23.13 -14.51 3.07
CA CYS A 127 23.64 -13.92 4.30
C CYS A 127 22.80 -12.71 4.76
N VAL A 128 21.92 -12.19 3.91
CA VAL A 128 21.05 -11.07 4.25
C VAL A 128 19.68 -11.52 4.73
N ARG A 129 19.09 -10.73 5.62
CA ARG A 129 17.73 -10.97 6.12
C ARG A 129 16.72 -10.55 5.05
N ASN A 130 15.99 -11.50 4.49
CA ASN A 130 14.86 -11.26 3.60
C ASN A 130 13.86 -12.43 3.65
N PHE A 131 12.72 -12.26 2.99
CA PHE A 131 11.70 -13.30 2.91
C PHE A 131 12.18 -14.46 2.02
N ARG A 132 12.00 -15.70 2.51
CA ARG A 132 12.24 -16.91 1.71
C ARG A 132 11.03 -17.29 0.85
N CYS A 133 9.83 -16.90 1.28
CA CYS A 133 8.57 -17.12 0.58
C CYS A 133 8.34 -16.07 -0.52
N HIS A 134 7.35 -16.31 -1.39
CA HIS A 134 6.92 -15.29 -2.34
C HIS A 134 6.13 -14.18 -1.65
N VAL A 135 6.34 -12.94 -2.07
CA VAL A 135 5.67 -11.76 -1.48
C VAL A 135 5.00 -10.94 -2.57
N LEU A 136 3.70 -10.69 -2.43
CA LEU A 136 3.00 -9.68 -3.20
C LEU A 136 2.69 -8.49 -2.29
N LEU A 137 3.29 -7.34 -2.59
CA LEU A 137 3.06 -6.08 -1.89
C LEU A 137 2.15 -5.18 -2.72
N MET A 138 1.05 -4.71 -2.13
CA MET A 138 0.04 -3.91 -2.81
C MET A 138 -0.24 -2.62 -2.05
N SER A 139 -0.46 -1.52 -2.78
CA SER A 139 -0.95 -0.26 -2.23
C SER A 139 -1.91 0.44 -3.19
N GLY A 140 -2.85 1.20 -2.65
CA GLY A 140 -3.64 2.16 -3.43
C GLY A 140 -2.81 3.40 -3.77
N ALA A 141 -3.07 4.03 -4.91
CA ALA A 141 -2.41 5.26 -5.36
C ALA A 141 -2.67 6.47 -4.44
N PHE A 142 -3.78 6.46 -3.72
CA PHE A 142 -4.17 7.51 -2.78
C PHE A 142 -4.08 7.05 -1.32
N SER A 143 -3.52 5.86 -1.07
CA SER A 143 -3.30 5.33 0.27
C SER A 143 -2.27 6.20 1.01
N PRO A 144 -2.47 6.53 2.29
CA PRO A 144 -1.47 7.25 3.08
C PRO A 144 -0.19 6.42 3.30
N HIS A 145 -0.25 5.11 3.04
CA HIS A 145 0.87 4.17 3.19
C HIS A 145 1.62 3.90 1.88
N LEU A 146 1.31 4.59 0.78
CA LEU A 146 1.94 4.32 -0.51
C LEU A 146 3.47 4.39 -0.44
N GLU A 147 4.00 5.48 0.13
CA GLU A 147 5.46 5.69 0.25
C GLU A 147 6.14 4.65 1.14
N ASP A 148 5.45 4.17 2.18
CA ASP A 148 5.93 3.07 3.01
C ASP A 148 6.08 1.77 2.20
N THR A 149 5.11 1.48 1.32
CA THR A 149 5.17 0.30 0.45
C THR A 149 6.26 0.43 -0.62
N VAL A 150 6.49 1.64 -1.15
CA VAL A 150 7.60 1.91 -2.08
C VAL A 150 8.94 1.66 -1.38
N THR A 151 9.08 2.16 -0.15
CA THR A 151 10.27 1.94 0.69
C THR A 151 10.49 0.47 0.98
N MET A 152 9.43 -0.26 1.34
CA MET A 152 9.50 -1.71 1.56
C MET A 152 9.90 -2.46 0.29
N ASN A 153 9.31 -2.14 -0.86
CA ASN A 153 9.66 -2.73 -2.15
C ASN A 153 11.14 -2.51 -2.51
N GLY A 154 11.71 -1.36 -2.17
CA GLY A 154 13.14 -1.09 -2.32
C GLY A 154 14.04 -2.07 -1.57
N ARG A 155 13.54 -2.70 -0.50
CA ARG A 155 14.26 -3.65 0.37
C ARG A 155 13.94 -5.13 0.10
N LEU A 156 12.92 -5.43 -0.70
CA LEU A 156 12.55 -6.81 -1.04
C LEU A 156 13.46 -7.39 -2.13
N ASP A 157 13.61 -8.72 -2.16
CA ASP A 157 14.30 -9.41 -3.27
C ASP A 157 13.39 -9.42 -4.51
N PRO A 158 13.80 -8.82 -5.65
CA PRO A 158 12.98 -8.76 -6.86
C PRO A 158 12.70 -10.13 -7.49
N SER A 159 13.42 -11.19 -7.12
CA SER A 159 13.22 -12.52 -7.68
C SER A 159 12.02 -13.27 -7.09
N ASN A 160 11.62 -12.95 -5.85
CA ASN A 160 10.49 -13.60 -5.18
C ASN A 160 9.38 -12.61 -4.78
N SER A 161 9.57 -11.32 -5.03
CA SER A 161 8.59 -10.28 -4.69
C SER A 161 7.99 -9.57 -5.90
N THR A 162 6.72 -9.21 -5.79
CA THR A 162 6.00 -8.38 -6.75
C THR A 162 5.39 -7.19 -6.02
N TRP A 163 5.57 -5.98 -6.53
CA TRP A 163 4.89 -4.79 -6.04
C TRP A 163 3.86 -4.30 -7.05
N MET A 164 2.66 -3.98 -6.57
CA MET A 164 1.52 -3.50 -7.35
C MET A 164 0.92 -2.23 -6.74
N LYS A 165 0.80 -1.18 -7.56
CA LYS A 165 0.07 0.04 -7.23
C LYS A 165 -1.27 0.02 -7.94
N LEU A 166 -2.36 0.17 -7.20
CA LEU A 166 -3.71 0.27 -7.78
C LEU A 166 -4.09 1.73 -8.00
N SER A 167 -4.35 2.10 -9.25
CA SER A 167 -4.83 3.44 -9.63
C SER A 167 -6.21 3.74 -9.03
N ASP A 168 -6.46 5.03 -8.80
CA ASP A 168 -7.74 5.57 -8.37
C ASP A 168 -8.36 4.90 -7.15
N CYS A 169 -7.52 4.53 -6.17
CA CYS A 169 -8.01 4.04 -4.90
C CYS A 169 -7.07 4.41 -3.73
N GLY A 170 -7.65 4.66 -2.57
CA GLY A 170 -6.96 4.71 -1.28
C GLY A 170 -7.06 3.37 -0.54
N MET A 171 -8.19 2.69 -0.69
CA MET A 171 -8.51 1.43 0.00
C MET A 171 -8.71 0.30 -1.02
N PRO A 172 -7.65 -0.48 -1.34
CA PRO A 172 -7.71 -1.53 -2.36
C PRO A 172 -8.87 -2.52 -2.21
N LEU A 173 -9.17 -2.97 -0.99
CA LEU A 173 -10.15 -4.03 -0.76
C LEU A 173 -11.57 -3.53 -0.91
N GLU A 174 -11.83 -2.31 -0.49
CA GLU A 174 -13.16 -1.72 -0.43
C GLU A 174 -13.52 -1.00 -1.73
N GLU A 175 -12.56 -0.31 -2.36
CA GLU A 175 -12.81 0.47 -3.58
C GLU A 175 -12.58 -0.34 -4.86
N ARG A 176 -11.67 -1.33 -4.87
CA ARG A 176 -11.32 -2.12 -6.06
C ARG A 176 -11.19 -3.64 -5.77
N PRO A 177 -12.18 -4.28 -5.12
CA PRO A 177 -12.11 -5.70 -4.75
C PRO A 177 -11.87 -6.63 -5.94
N ASN A 178 -12.41 -6.30 -7.12
CA ASN A 178 -12.23 -7.10 -8.33
C ASN A 178 -10.76 -7.22 -8.76
N LYS A 179 -10.00 -6.11 -8.70
CA LYS A 179 -8.57 -6.09 -9.04
C LYS A 179 -7.76 -6.84 -7.98
N VAL A 180 -8.10 -6.68 -6.70
CA VAL A 180 -7.43 -7.43 -5.62
C VAL A 180 -7.66 -8.93 -5.74
N ARG A 181 -8.89 -9.35 -6.04
CA ARG A 181 -9.24 -10.75 -6.28
C ARG A 181 -8.44 -11.35 -7.43
N GLU A 182 -8.31 -10.63 -8.54
CA GLU A 182 -7.53 -11.07 -9.70
C GLU A 182 -6.04 -11.21 -9.35
N ALA A 183 -5.46 -10.21 -8.68
CA ALA A 183 -4.07 -10.27 -8.21
C ALA A 183 -3.84 -11.43 -7.25
N LEU A 184 -4.77 -11.67 -6.31
CA LEU A 184 -4.70 -12.79 -5.37
C LEU A 184 -4.80 -14.13 -6.10
N TYR A 185 -5.71 -14.26 -7.08
CA TYR A 185 -5.84 -15.46 -7.88
C TYR A 185 -4.54 -15.79 -8.64
N LEU A 186 -3.96 -14.80 -9.32
CA LEU A 186 -2.69 -14.96 -10.04
C LEU A 186 -1.53 -15.30 -9.09
N PHE A 187 -1.52 -14.71 -7.89
CA PHE A 187 -0.53 -15.02 -6.86
C PHE A 187 -0.62 -16.48 -6.40
N LEU A 188 -1.84 -16.96 -6.12
CA LEU A 188 -2.08 -18.36 -5.76
C LEU A 188 -1.75 -19.32 -6.92
N GLN A 189 -2.00 -18.91 -8.16
CA GLN A 189 -1.62 -19.67 -9.35
C GLN A 189 -0.09 -19.76 -9.48
N GLY A 190 0.65 -18.67 -9.23
CA GLY A 190 2.12 -18.66 -9.22
C GLY A 190 2.71 -19.58 -8.15
N LEU A 191 2.04 -19.67 -7.00
CA LEU A 191 2.37 -20.62 -5.93
C LEU A 191 1.97 -22.08 -6.23
N GLY A 192 1.16 -22.32 -7.27
CA GLY A 192 0.74 -23.67 -7.67
C GLY A 192 -0.57 -24.18 -7.05
N TYR A 193 -1.36 -23.34 -6.36
CA TYR A 193 -2.62 -23.75 -5.72
C TYR A 193 -3.85 -23.66 -6.64
N ALA A 194 -3.88 -22.70 -7.56
CA ALA A 194 -5.06 -22.39 -8.40
C ALA A 194 -4.94 -22.90 -9.86
N VAL A 195 -4.41 -24.11 -10.05
CA VAL A 195 -4.11 -24.66 -11.40
C VAL A 195 -5.33 -25.31 -12.08
N ASN A 196 -6.40 -25.59 -11.33
CA ASN A 196 -7.57 -26.30 -11.84
C ASN A 196 -8.88 -25.63 -11.41
N GLN A 197 -9.45 -24.80 -12.29
CA GLN A 197 -10.89 -24.67 -12.47
C GLN A 197 -11.12 -24.04 -13.85
N TYR A 198 -11.64 -24.84 -14.79
CA TYR A 198 -12.00 -24.45 -16.17
C TYR A 198 -10.87 -24.41 -17.23
N ARG A 199 -10.03 -25.45 -17.33
CA ARG A 199 -9.24 -25.67 -18.55
C ARG A 199 -10.12 -26.24 -19.69
N ARG A 200 -11.02 -25.41 -20.24
CA ARG A 200 -11.50 -25.52 -21.62
C ARG A 200 -11.25 -24.19 -22.32
N ARG A 201 -10.38 -24.24 -23.35
CA ARG A 201 -9.92 -23.15 -24.24
C ARG A 201 -9.09 -22.10 -23.50
N SER A 202 -7.75 -22.05 -23.57
CA SER A 202 -6.89 -22.15 -24.74
C SER A 202 -5.46 -22.50 -24.29
N SER A 203 -4.70 -23.10 -25.19
CA SER A 203 -3.31 -23.51 -25.08
C SER A 203 -2.33 -22.41 -24.60
N ALA A 204 -1.31 -22.83 -23.82
CA ALA A 204 -0.02 -22.16 -23.56
C ALA A 204 0.24 -21.37 -22.24
N ALA A 205 -0.37 -21.72 -21.11
CA ALA A 205 0.16 -21.27 -19.80
C ALA A 205 0.11 -22.38 -18.75
N SER A 206 1.20 -23.13 -18.61
CA SER A 206 1.38 -24.10 -17.54
C SER A 206 2.84 -24.17 -17.13
N THR A 207 3.37 -23.06 -16.64
CA THR A 207 4.48 -23.07 -15.70
C THR A 207 4.21 -22.02 -14.61
N SER A 208 4.55 -22.31 -13.36
CA SER A 208 4.45 -21.37 -12.22
C SER A 208 5.13 -20.03 -12.50
N ASN A 209 6.19 -20.05 -13.30
CA ASN A 209 6.89 -18.87 -13.78
C ASN A 209 6.03 -17.95 -14.65
N ASP A 210 5.08 -18.48 -15.43
CA ASP A 210 4.27 -17.67 -16.33
C ASP A 210 3.23 -16.82 -15.58
N ALA A 211 2.68 -17.31 -14.47
CA ALA A 211 1.77 -16.52 -13.64
C ALA A 211 2.49 -15.33 -12.97
N PHE A 212 3.72 -15.52 -12.49
CA PHE A 212 4.54 -14.42 -11.97
C PHE A 212 4.97 -13.45 -13.08
N LYS A 213 5.25 -13.93 -14.30
CA LYS A 213 5.48 -13.05 -15.46
C LYS A 213 4.22 -12.26 -15.82
N VAL A 214 3.03 -12.86 -15.76
CA VAL A 214 1.76 -12.16 -15.97
C VAL A 214 1.59 -11.07 -14.93
N LEU A 215 1.82 -11.35 -13.64
CA LEU A 215 1.79 -10.32 -12.59
C LEU A 215 2.81 -9.19 -12.84
N GLN A 216 4.01 -9.51 -13.31
CA GLN A 216 5.03 -8.52 -13.69
C GLN A 216 4.65 -7.72 -14.94
N ALA A 217 3.96 -8.32 -15.91
CA ALA A 217 3.42 -7.63 -17.08
C ALA A 217 2.21 -6.75 -16.71
N TYR A 218 1.35 -7.24 -15.82
CA TYR A 218 0.20 -6.53 -15.27
C TYR A 218 0.63 -5.31 -14.46
N ARG A 219 1.80 -5.36 -13.80
CA ARG A 219 2.47 -4.16 -13.26
C ARG A 219 2.75 -3.12 -14.35
N LYS A 220 3.35 -3.51 -15.48
CA LYS A 220 3.72 -2.59 -16.56
C LYS A 220 2.51 -1.96 -17.26
N SER A 221 1.38 -2.66 -17.35
CA SER A 221 0.15 -2.08 -17.92
C SER A 221 -0.40 -0.93 -17.06
N PHE A 222 -0.20 -0.95 -15.74
CA PHE A 222 -0.60 0.16 -14.87
C PHE A 222 0.32 1.38 -14.97
N ASP A 223 1.61 1.17 -15.22
CA ASP A 223 2.55 2.28 -15.49
C ASP A 223 2.18 3.01 -16.80
N TYR A 224 1.57 2.31 -17.77
CA TYR A 224 1.10 2.89 -19.04
C TYR A 224 -0.20 3.69 -18.88
N GLU A 225 -1.17 3.24 -18.09
CA GLU A 225 -2.38 4.02 -17.77
C GLU A 225 -2.06 5.27 -16.93
N ALA A 226 -1.03 5.24 -16.08
CA ALA A 226 -0.61 6.38 -15.26
C ALA A 226 0.14 7.48 -16.04
N ASN A 227 0.72 7.14 -17.20
CA ASN A 227 1.53 8.07 -18.03
C ASN A 227 0.79 8.63 -19.26
N GLN A 228 -0.51 8.33 -19.42
CA GLN A 228 -1.33 9.04 -20.41
C GLN A 228 -1.79 10.39 -19.84
N LEU A 229 -0.92 11.40 -19.92
CA LEU A 229 -1.44 12.77 -20.05
C LEU A 229 -2.27 12.84 -21.34
N PRO A 230 -3.45 13.46 -21.34
CA PRO A 230 -4.18 13.68 -22.58
C PRO A 230 -3.41 14.70 -23.42
N SER A 231 -2.81 14.23 -24.52
CA SER A 231 -2.31 15.10 -25.59
C SER A 231 -3.49 15.83 -26.22
N PRO A 232 -3.40 17.15 -26.46
CA PRO A 232 -4.48 17.90 -27.07
C PRO A 232 -4.57 17.54 -28.55
N THR A 233 -5.61 16.81 -28.95
CA THR A 233 -5.97 16.67 -30.37
C THR A 233 -6.54 17.98 -30.86
N ALA A 234 -5.79 18.63 -31.76
CA ALA A 234 -6.19 19.80 -32.50
C ALA A 234 -7.42 19.51 -33.38
N ASN A 235 -8.40 20.42 -33.38
CA ASN A 235 -8.90 21.08 -34.59
C ASN A 235 -9.84 22.25 -34.26
N PRO A 236 -9.97 23.24 -35.17
CA PRO A 236 -10.03 24.65 -34.78
C PRO A 236 -11.38 25.30 -35.06
N THR A 237 -11.90 26.12 -34.13
CA THR A 237 -12.61 27.38 -34.46
C THR A 237 -12.77 28.27 -33.21
N THR A 238 -12.02 29.38 -33.18
CA THR A 238 -12.34 30.77 -32.77
C THR A 238 -13.52 30.94 -31.78
N THR A 239 -13.46 31.65 -30.63
CA THR A 239 -12.82 32.96 -30.38
C THR A 239 -12.89 33.37 -28.88
N TYR A 240 -11.95 34.26 -28.50
CA TYR A 240 -11.86 35.19 -27.36
C TYR A 240 -11.24 34.76 -26.03
N ILE A 241 -10.10 35.41 -25.80
CA ILE A 241 -9.12 35.37 -24.72
C ILE A 241 -9.54 36.33 -23.61
N SER A 242 -9.41 35.90 -22.35
CA SER A 242 -8.97 36.81 -21.27
C SER A 242 -7.86 36.09 -20.49
N ARG A 243 -6.65 36.67 -20.52
CA ARG A 243 -5.47 36.21 -19.77
C ARG A 243 -5.57 36.70 -18.33
N GLN A 244 -5.40 35.81 -17.36
CA GLN A 244 -4.92 36.16 -16.03
C GLN A 244 -3.54 35.51 -15.85
N GLU A 245 -2.50 36.35 -15.83
CA GLU A 245 -1.13 35.97 -15.50
C GLU A 245 -1.01 35.74 -13.99
N VAL A 246 -0.39 34.62 -13.61
CA VAL A 246 -0.06 34.31 -12.22
C VAL A 246 1.36 34.82 -11.94
N HIS A 247 1.44 35.85 -11.10
CA HIS A 247 2.66 36.39 -10.54
C HIS A 247 3.30 35.38 -9.57
N ILE A 248 4.55 34.97 -9.82
CA ILE A 248 5.37 34.22 -8.86
C ILE A 248 6.11 35.24 -7.99
N VAL A 249 5.88 35.18 -6.68
CA VAL A 249 6.61 35.97 -5.68
C VAL A 249 7.63 35.05 -5.02
N GLU A 250 8.92 35.26 -5.30
CA GLU A 250 10.01 34.63 -4.55
C GLU A 250 10.28 35.40 -3.25
N ASN A 251 10.47 34.65 -2.16
CA ASN A 251 10.70 35.17 -0.81
C ASN A 251 12.18 35.58 -0.63
N PRO A 252 12.50 36.69 0.05
CA PRO A 252 13.84 37.26 0.06
C PRO A 252 14.73 36.65 1.15
N ILE A 253 15.96 36.26 0.80
CA ILE A 253 17.02 35.99 1.78
C ILE A 253 18.31 36.74 1.37
N ASN A 254 18.74 37.59 2.31
CA ASN A 254 20.05 38.17 2.59
C ASN A 254 20.62 39.28 1.70
N GLN A 255 20.56 40.49 2.27
CA GLN A 255 21.43 41.63 2.03
C GLN A 255 22.86 41.33 2.52
N HIS A 256 23.84 41.52 1.64
CA HIS A 256 25.21 42.01 1.84
C HIS A 256 25.76 42.12 0.40
N THR A 257 26.20 43.27 -0.12
CA THR A 257 27.35 44.08 0.30
C THR A 257 27.28 45.45 -0.39
N GLY A 258 27.82 46.50 0.24
CA GLY A 258 28.12 47.79 -0.40
C GLY A 258 29.20 47.68 -1.51
N PRO A 259 29.84 48.78 -1.94
CA PRO A 259 30.18 49.98 -1.19
C PRO A 259 29.24 51.18 -1.36
#